data_AF-G3TZJ2-F1
#
_entry.id   AF-G3TZJ2-F1
#
_cell.length_a   1.000
_cell.length_b   1.000
_cell.length_c   1.000
_cell.angle_alpha   90.00
_cell.angle_beta   90.00
_cell.angle_gamma   90.00
#
_symmetry.space_group_name_H-M   'P 1'
#
loop_
_entity.id
_entity.type
_entity.pdbx_description
1 polymer ?
#
loop_
_entity_poly.entity_id
_entity_poly.type
_entity_poly.pdbx_seq_one_letter_code
_entity_poly.pdbx_strand_id
1 'polypeptide(L)'
;NYWNAASFPDPSSHLHFSTFQGETSADISFYFKTLIPRGVFLENLGNTDFIKLELKSATDVSFSFDVGNGPVEIVVRAPSPLNDDQWHRVTAERNVKQASLQVDRLPPQVRKAPTEGHRRLELYSQLYVGAAGGQQGFLGCIRSLRMNGVTLDLEERAKVTSGFVSGCSGHCTSYGANCEHGGRCVEKYHGYSCDCTHTAYEGTFCNK
;
A
#
# COMPACT_ATOMS: atom_id res chain seq x y z
N ASN A 1 14.26 0.02 -0.83
CA ASN A 1 14.06 -1.39 -1.24
C ASN A 1 12.75 -1.55 -1.96
N TYR A 2 12.80 -1.50 -3.29
CA TYR A 2 11.62 -1.68 -4.16
C TYR A 2 11.04 -3.11 -4.11
N TRP A 3 11.86 -4.08 -3.67
CA TRP A 3 11.53 -5.50 -3.56
C TRP A 3 10.63 -5.86 -2.37
N ASN A 4 10.55 -4.98 -1.38
CA ASN A 4 9.74 -5.19 -0.18
C ASN A 4 8.24 -5.04 -0.51
N ALA A 5 7.60 -6.13 -0.94
CA ALA A 5 6.22 -6.18 -1.41
C ALA A 5 5.49 -7.44 -0.94
N ALA A 6 4.17 -7.33 -0.80
CA ALA A 6 3.28 -8.45 -0.52
C ALA A 6 2.00 -8.37 -1.36
N SER A 7 1.49 -9.53 -1.74
CA SER A 7 0.21 -9.69 -2.43
C SER A 7 -0.87 -10.09 -1.42
N PHE A 8 -2.05 -9.48 -1.54
CA PHE A 8 -3.23 -9.72 -0.72
C PHE A 8 -4.29 -10.39 -1.60
N PRO A 9 -4.39 -11.73 -1.57
CA PRO A 9 -5.16 -12.51 -2.54
C PRO A 9 -6.67 -12.59 -2.24
N ASP A 10 -7.07 -12.38 -0.99
CA ASP A 10 -8.47 -12.44 -0.53
C ASP A 10 -8.80 -11.24 0.37
N PRO A 11 -10.05 -10.70 0.39
CA PRO A 11 -10.41 -9.57 1.23
C PRO A 11 -10.24 -9.78 2.75
N SER A 12 -10.09 -11.02 3.20
CA SER A 12 -9.78 -11.35 4.60
C SER A 12 -8.28 -11.48 4.88
N SER A 13 -7.43 -11.49 3.84
CA SER A 13 -5.98 -11.64 3.97
C SER A 13 -5.36 -10.40 4.61
N HIS A 14 -4.58 -10.58 5.66
CA HIS A 14 -3.82 -9.49 6.28
C HIS A 14 -2.47 -9.91 6.84
N LEU A 15 -1.56 -8.93 6.92
CA LEU A 15 -0.30 -9.03 7.64
C LEU A 15 -0.39 -8.20 8.91
N HIS A 16 0.15 -8.72 10.01
CA HIS A 16 0.25 -7.98 11.27
C HIS A 16 1.65 -7.42 11.47
N PHE A 17 1.77 -6.26 12.09
CA PHE A 17 3.04 -5.73 12.60
C PHE A 17 2.88 -5.27 14.04
N SER A 18 4.00 -4.98 14.69
CA SER A 18 4.02 -4.33 16.00
C SER A 18 3.19 -3.05 15.97
N THR A 19 2.58 -2.71 17.09
CA THR A 19 1.81 -1.48 17.26
C THR A 19 2.60 -0.26 16.80
N PHE A 20 1.98 0.56 15.97
CA PHE A 20 2.62 1.76 15.43
C PHE A 20 2.90 2.79 16.53
N GLN A 21 4.16 3.20 16.64
CA GLN A 21 4.62 4.21 17.59
C GLN A 21 4.55 5.61 16.94
N GLY A 22 3.36 6.21 16.95
CA GLY A 22 3.05 7.47 16.24
C GLY A 22 2.31 8.53 17.06
N GLU A 23 2.55 8.57 18.37
CA GLU A 23 1.76 9.35 19.33
C GLU A 23 1.60 10.84 18.95
N THR A 24 2.71 11.52 18.66
CA THR A 24 2.70 12.96 18.29
C THR A 24 2.84 13.21 16.80
N SER A 25 3.31 12.21 16.05
CA SER A 25 3.50 12.31 14.60
C SER A 25 3.42 10.96 13.91
N ALA A 26 2.82 10.96 12.73
CA ALA A 26 2.82 9.85 11.80
C ALA A 26 3.31 10.32 10.43
N ASP A 27 4.28 9.64 9.87
CA ASP A 27 4.73 9.75 8.48
C ASP A 27 4.58 8.36 7.85
N ILE A 28 3.62 8.20 6.96
CA ILE A 28 3.29 6.91 6.36
C ILE A 28 3.41 7.03 4.85
N SER A 29 4.19 6.15 4.23
CA SER A 29 4.30 6.10 2.77
C SER A 29 4.35 4.67 2.27
N PHE A 30 3.69 4.41 1.15
CA PHE A 30 3.68 3.11 0.49
C PHE A 30 3.26 3.28 -0.97
N TYR A 31 3.38 2.19 -1.72
CA TYR A 31 2.77 2.08 -3.03
C TYR A 31 1.74 0.96 -3.01
N PHE A 32 0.66 1.11 -3.79
CA PHE A 32 -0.33 0.08 -4.01
C PHE A 32 -0.59 -0.15 -5.50
N LYS A 33 -1.09 -1.35 -5.83
CA LYS A 33 -1.53 -1.75 -7.17
C LYS A 33 -2.76 -2.64 -7.02
N THR A 34 -3.86 -2.35 -7.72
CA THR A 34 -5.11 -3.11 -7.62
C THR A 34 -5.99 -2.96 -8.86
N LEU A 35 -6.92 -3.89 -9.03
CA LEU A 35 -8.07 -3.79 -9.94
C LEU A 35 -9.38 -3.51 -9.19
N ILE A 36 -9.36 -3.58 -7.87
CA ILE A 36 -10.54 -3.48 -7.02
C ILE A 36 -10.75 -2.02 -6.60
N PRO A 37 -11.97 -1.47 -6.72
CA PRO A 37 -12.20 -0.05 -6.49
C PRO A 37 -12.25 0.34 -5.00
N ARG A 38 -12.18 -0.61 -4.06
CA ARG A 38 -12.30 -0.34 -2.62
C ARG A 38 -11.44 -1.31 -1.82
N GLY A 39 -10.96 -0.88 -0.66
CA GLY A 39 -10.28 -1.76 0.30
C GLY A 39 -9.41 -0.99 1.29
N VAL A 40 -9.27 -1.54 2.49
CA VAL A 40 -8.45 -0.93 3.55
C VAL A 40 -6.99 -1.36 3.43
N PHE A 41 -6.10 -0.40 3.25
CA PHE A 41 -4.65 -0.63 3.11
C PHE A 41 -4.01 -0.99 4.45
N LEU A 42 -4.33 -0.22 5.49
CA LEU A 42 -3.85 -0.46 6.84
C LEU A 42 -4.76 0.18 7.88
N GLU A 43 -4.75 -0.40 9.08
CA GLU A 43 -5.49 0.04 10.25
C GLU A 43 -4.70 -0.29 11.52
N ASN A 44 -4.65 0.65 12.46
CA ASN A 44 -4.20 0.38 13.83
C ASN A 44 -5.22 1.01 14.78
N LEU A 45 -5.67 0.24 15.78
CA LEU A 45 -6.70 0.64 16.72
C LEU A 45 -6.13 0.87 18.13
N GLY A 46 -6.73 1.85 18.81
CA GLY A 46 -6.66 2.09 20.25
C GLY A 46 -8.01 1.74 20.90
N ASN A 47 -8.37 2.47 21.95
CA ASN A 47 -9.70 2.35 22.56
C ASN A 47 -10.76 3.10 21.74
N THR A 48 -10.58 4.42 21.64
CA THR A 48 -11.33 5.33 20.75
C THR A 48 -10.50 5.73 19.54
N ASP A 49 -9.19 5.77 19.76
CA ASP A 49 -8.21 6.24 18.80
C ASP A 49 -8.02 5.23 17.67
N PHE A 50 -7.77 5.74 16.47
CA PHE A 50 -7.38 4.89 15.36
C PHE A 50 -6.60 5.68 14.32
N ILE A 51 -5.92 4.94 13.46
CA ILE A 51 -5.36 5.46 12.22
C ILE A 51 -5.65 4.48 11.09
N LYS A 52 -6.17 4.98 9.97
CA LYS A 52 -6.62 4.15 8.85
C LYS A 52 -6.36 4.83 7.51
N LEU A 53 -5.88 4.04 6.55
CA LEU A 53 -5.71 4.42 5.15
C LEU A 53 -6.48 3.43 4.27
N GLU A 54 -7.27 3.94 3.34
CA GLU A 54 -8.12 3.10 2.49
C GLU A 54 -8.36 3.71 1.10
N LEU A 55 -8.64 2.83 0.13
CA LEU A 55 -9.25 3.19 -1.14
C LEU A 55 -10.77 3.17 -0.93
N LYS A 56 -11.42 4.34 -0.90
CA LYS A 56 -12.87 4.45 -0.67
C LYS A 56 -13.69 4.22 -1.93
N SER A 57 -13.11 4.53 -3.09
CA SER A 57 -13.68 4.31 -4.41
C SER A 57 -12.53 4.23 -5.42
N ALA A 58 -12.85 3.89 -6.68
CA ALA A 58 -11.87 3.85 -7.76
C ALA A 58 -11.00 5.13 -7.85
N THR A 59 -11.48 6.29 -7.39
CA THR A 59 -10.76 7.57 -7.49
C THR A 59 -10.40 8.19 -6.14
N ASP A 60 -10.96 7.71 -5.03
CA ASP A 60 -10.88 8.40 -3.74
C ASP A 60 -10.02 7.60 -2.75
N VAL A 61 -8.86 8.15 -2.38
CA VAL A 61 -8.03 7.64 -1.27
C VAL A 61 -8.32 8.45 -0.03
N SER A 62 -8.51 7.77 1.10
CA SER A 62 -8.82 8.40 2.39
C SER A 62 -7.75 8.10 3.43
N PHE A 63 -7.43 9.13 4.21
CA PHE A 63 -6.68 9.07 5.45
C PHE A 63 -7.59 9.52 6.58
N SER A 64 -7.85 8.63 7.53
CA SER A 64 -8.71 8.90 8.68
C SER A 64 -8.04 8.52 9.99
N PHE A 65 -8.32 9.29 11.03
CA PHE A 65 -7.81 9.04 12.37
C PHE A 65 -8.72 9.66 13.43
N ASP A 66 -8.69 9.10 14.63
CA ASP A 66 -9.25 9.70 15.84
C ASP A 66 -8.17 9.70 16.93
N VAL A 67 -8.12 10.79 17.69
CA VAL A 67 -7.16 11.04 18.77
C VAL A 67 -7.88 11.38 20.08
N GLY A 68 -9.18 11.08 20.17
CA GLY A 68 -10.05 11.37 21.31
C GLY A 68 -10.96 12.59 21.13
N ASN A 69 -10.90 13.30 19.99
CA ASN A 69 -11.78 14.44 19.69
C ASN A 69 -12.84 14.12 18.62
N GLY A 70 -12.96 12.86 18.23
CA GLY A 70 -13.80 12.41 17.13
C GLY A 70 -13.01 12.23 15.82
N PRO A 71 -13.58 11.46 14.88
CA PRO A 71 -12.87 11.06 13.67
C PRO A 71 -12.66 12.23 12.71
N VAL A 72 -11.44 12.35 12.21
CA VAL A 72 -11.05 13.28 11.15
C VAL A 72 -10.79 12.47 9.87
N GLU A 73 -11.25 12.98 8.73
CA GLU A 73 -11.02 12.37 7.42
C GLU A 73 -10.45 13.40 6.42
N ILE A 74 -9.43 12.98 5.67
CA ILE A 74 -8.84 13.69 4.53
C ILE A 74 -8.97 12.79 3.31
N VAL A 75 -9.55 13.29 2.23
CA VAL A 75 -9.74 12.54 0.98
C VAL A 75 -9.01 13.25 -0.15
N VAL A 76 -8.20 12.51 -0.91
CA VAL A 76 -7.67 12.94 -2.20
C VAL A 76 -8.48 12.25 -3.29
N ARG A 77 -9.06 13.05 -4.19
CA ARG A 77 -9.76 12.57 -5.39
C ARG A 77 -8.83 12.65 -6.60
N ALA A 78 -8.53 11.50 -7.19
CA ALA A 78 -7.80 11.42 -8.44
C ALA A 78 -8.71 11.77 -9.63
N PRO A 79 -8.16 12.38 -10.70
CA PRO A 79 -8.91 12.68 -11.92
C PRO A 79 -9.22 11.42 -12.76
N SER A 80 -8.52 10.32 -12.51
CA SER A 80 -8.68 9.02 -13.16
C SER A 80 -8.77 7.90 -12.11
N PRO A 81 -9.38 6.75 -12.44
CA PRO A 81 -9.35 5.58 -11.59
C PRO A 81 -7.92 5.14 -11.22
N LEU A 82 -7.72 4.74 -9.96
CA LEU A 82 -6.48 4.26 -9.35
C LEU A 82 -6.45 2.73 -9.23
N ASN A 83 -7.50 2.06 -9.70
CA ASN A 83 -7.61 0.61 -9.79
C ASN A 83 -7.34 0.12 -11.23
N ASP A 84 -6.28 0.65 -11.83
CA ASP A 84 -5.86 0.46 -13.23
C ASP A 84 -4.71 -0.57 -13.39
N ASP A 85 -4.45 -1.35 -12.34
CA ASP A 85 -3.30 -2.25 -12.22
C ASP A 85 -1.93 -1.56 -12.39
N GLN A 86 -1.83 -0.26 -12.13
CA GLN A 86 -0.57 0.47 -12.03
C GLN A 86 -0.19 0.77 -10.57
N TRP A 87 1.09 1.08 -10.37
CA TRP A 87 1.60 1.45 -9.06
C TRP A 87 1.29 2.91 -8.74
N HIS A 88 0.50 3.14 -7.71
CA HIS A 88 0.22 4.46 -7.16
C HIS A 88 0.93 4.65 -5.82
N ARG A 89 1.44 5.85 -5.57
CA ARG A 89 2.09 6.22 -4.29
C ARG A 89 1.10 6.92 -3.39
N VAL A 90 1.05 6.52 -2.12
CA VAL A 90 0.31 7.22 -1.07
C VAL A 90 1.31 7.75 -0.05
N THR A 91 1.14 8.99 0.36
CA THR A 91 1.90 9.62 1.45
C THR A 91 0.92 10.31 2.38
N ALA A 92 0.90 9.91 3.65
CA ALA A 92 0.03 10.47 4.67
C ALA A 92 0.88 10.92 5.85
N GLU A 93 0.66 12.16 6.27
CA GLU A 93 1.37 12.74 7.40
C GLU A 93 0.37 13.26 8.43
N ARG A 94 0.70 13.12 9.70
CA ARG A 94 0.00 13.73 10.83
C ARG A 94 1.04 14.26 11.79
N ASN A 95 0.85 15.46 12.28
CA ASN A 95 1.56 15.99 13.44
C ASN A 95 0.61 16.85 14.29
N VAL A 96 1.13 17.43 15.36
CA VAL A 96 0.33 18.26 16.29
C VAL A 96 -0.25 19.55 15.67
N LYS A 97 0.20 19.96 14.47
CA LYS A 97 -0.27 21.17 13.77
C LYS A 97 -1.24 20.87 12.65
N GLN A 98 -1.03 19.78 11.92
CA GLN A 98 -1.84 19.42 10.75
C GLN A 98 -1.73 17.94 10.41
N ALA A 99 -2.65 17.48 9.58
CA ALA A 99 -2.56 16.24 8.85
C ALA A 99 -2.65 16.50 7.34
N SER A 100 -2.05 15.64 6.54
CA SER A 100 -2.08 15.73 5.09
C SER A 100 -2.09 14.37 4.41
N LEU A 101 -2.66 14.34 3.21
CA LEU A 101 -2.69 13.19 2.33
C LEU A 101 -2.29 13.61 0.92
N GLN A 102 -1.42 12.82 0.30
CA GLN A 102 -1.02 12.95 -1.08
C GLN A 102 -1.11 11.60 -1.79
N VAL A 103 -1.63 11.61 -3.01
CA VAL A 103 -1.65 10.46 -3.92
C VAL A 103 -0.88 10.86 -5.18
N ASP A 104 0.10 10.03 -5.55
CA ASP A 104 1.03 10.25 -6.65
C ASP A 104 1.68 11.64 -6.61
N ARG A 105 1.47 12.43 -7.67
CA ARG A 105 1.95 13.81 -7.80
C ARG A 105 0.80 14.82 -7.71
N LEU A 106 -0.38 14.39 -7.26
CA LEU A 106 -1.51 15.28 -7.07
C LEU A 106 -1.20 16.28 -5.93
N PRO A 107 -1.84 17.47 -5.94
CA PRO A 107 -1.69 18.42 -4.84
C PRO A 107 -2.10 17.78 -3.50
N PRO A 108 -1.27 17.92 -2.45
CA PRO A 108 -1.58 17.36 -1.14
C PRO A 108 -2.82 18.07 -0.56
N GLN A 109 -3.70 17.28 0.06
CA GLN A 109 -4.81 17.81 0.86
C GLN A 109 -4.34 17.95 2.30
N VAL A 110 -4.58 19.11 2.90
CA VAL A 110 -4.09 19.44 4.25
C VAL A 110 -5.27 19.84 5.13
N ARG A 111 -5.31 19.28 6.34
CA ARG A 111 -6.26 19.63 7.40
C ARG A 111 -5.49 20.12 8.61
N LYS A 112 -5.76 21.35 9.07
CA LYS A 112 -5.19 21.87 10.32
C LYS A 112 -5.73 21.08 11.51
N ALA A 113 -4.88 20.83 12.49
CA ALA A 113 -5.29 20.25 13.76
C ALA A 113 -6.18 21.26 14.51
N PRO A 114 -7.19 20.78 15.27
CA PRO A 114 -7.94 21.63 16.20
C PRO A 114 -6.99 22.34 17.18
N THR A 115 -7.35 23.57 17.57
CA THR A 115 -6.55 24.36 18.53
C THR A 115 -6.61 23.79 19.94
N GLU A 116 -7.73 23.16 20.28
CA GLU A 116 -8.02 22.54 21.58
C GLU A 116 -8.29 21.05 21.44
N GLY A 117 -8.16 20.31 22.55
CA GLY A 117 -8.42 18.87 22.61
C GLY A 117 -7.16 17.99 22.63
N HIS A 118 -7.39 16.69 22.57
CA HIS A 118 -6.35 15.67 22.59
C HIS A 118 -5.45 15.74 21.35
N ARG A 119 -4.14 15.51 21.56
CA ARG A 119 -3.11 15.58 20.50
C ARG A 119 -2.29 14.31 20.37
N ARG A 120 -2.47 13.36 21.29
CA ARG A 120 -1.74 12.10 21.34
C ARG A 120 -2.61 11.04 20.68
N LEU A 121 -2.01 10.24 19.82
CA LEU A 121 -2.63 9.08 19.20
C LEU A 121 -2.23 7.84 20.00
N GLU A 122 -3.15 7.30 20.78
CA GLU A 122 -2.88 6.17 21.68
C GLU A 122 -3.38 4.85 21.06
N LEU A 123 -2.45 4.08 20.51
CA LEU A 123 -2.74 2.81 19.83
C LEU A 123 -2.26 1.63 20.68
N TYR A 124 -3.04 0.55 20.67
CA TYR A 124 -2.77 -0.64 21.50
C TYR A 124 -2.82 -1.94 20.70
N SER A 125 -3.58 -1.98 19.60
CA SER A 125 -3.64 -3.16 18.74
C SER A 125 -2.34 -3.35 17.95
N GLN A 126 -2.14 -4.54 17.40
CA GLN A 126 -1.21 -4.72 16.29
C GLN A 126 -1.63 -3.86 15.10
N LEU A 127 -0.66 -3.45 14.28
CA LEU A 127 -0.94 -2.82 13.00
C LEU A 127 -1.40 -3.89 12.00
N TYR A 128 -2.56 -3.69 11.41
CA TYR A 128 -3.07 -4.52 10.33
C TYR A 128 -2.71 -3.87 8.99
N VAL A 129 -2.18 -4.65 8.07
CA VAL A 129 -1.95 -4.26 6.68
C VAL A 129 -2.77 -5.21 5.80
N GLY A 130 -3.62 -4.67 4.94
CA GLY A 130 -4.51 -5.43 4.07
C GLY A 130 -5.89 -5.76 4.63
N ALA A 131 -6.20 -5.41 5.88
CA ALA A 131 -7.52 -5.65 6.47
C ALA A 131 -8.03 -4.45 7.28
N ALA A 132 -9.31 -4.55 7.64
CA ALA A 132 -9.98 -3.71 8.62
C ALA A 132 -10.95 -4.53 9.47
N GLY A 133 -11.09 -4.15 10.74
CA GLY A 133 -12.09 -4.73 11.64
C GLY A 133 -13.51 -4.52 11.11
N GLY A 134 -14.04 -5.53 10.40
CA GLY A 134 -15.42 -5.55 9.89
C GLY A 134 -15.67 -4.88 8.53
N GLN A 135 -14.62 -4.45 7.80
CA GLN A 135 -14.73 -3.92 6.43
C GLN A 135 -14.00 -4.81 5.43
N GLN A 136 -14.23 -4.58 4.14
CA GLN A 136 -13.51 -5.29 3.08
C GLN A 136 -12.02 -4.91 3.11
N GLY A 137 -11.15 -5.90 3.30
CA GLY A 137 -9.70 -5.71 3.22
C GLY A 137 -9.24 -5.37 1.80
N PHE A 138 -7.99 -4.95 1.69
CA PHE A 138 -7.38 -4.62 0.41
C PHE A 138 -7.04 -5.87 -0.40
N LEU A 139 -7.41 -5.84 -1.67
CA LEU A 139 -7.05 -6.85 -2.66
C LEU A 139 -6.07 -6.22 -3.65
N GLY A 140 -4.93 -6.87 -3.87
CA GLY A 140 -3.88 -6.36 -4.75
C GLY A 140 -2.52 -6.43 -4.09
N CYS A 141 -1.65 -5.47 -4.36
CA CYS A 141 -0.30 -5.45 -3.83
C CYS A 141 0.04 -4.17 -3.08
N ILE A 142 0.81 -4.30 -2.01
CA ILE A 142 1.42 -3.18 -1.29
C ILE A 142 2.93 -3.37 -1.32
N ARG A 143 3.68 -2.29 -1.53
CA ARG A 143 5.15 -2.31 -1.44
C ARG A 143 5.73 -1.08 -0.79
N SER A 144 6.98 -1.21 -0.33
CA SER A 144 7.78 -0.14 0.26
C SER A 144 7.05 0.60 1.38
N LEU A 145 6.28 -0.12 2.20
CA LEU A 145 5.59 0.47 3.35
C LEU A 145 6.61 0.98 4.36
N ARG A 146 6.51 2.27 4.64
CA ARG A 146 7.29 2.99 5.64
C ARG A 146 6.38 3.71 6.61
N MET A 147 6.76 3.67 7.88
CA MET A 147 6.08 4.37 8.96
C MET A 147 7.13 5.00 9.87
N ASN A 148 7.10 6.33 10.02
CA ASN A 148 8.05 7.12 10.80
C ASN A 148 9.52 6.81 10.43
N GLY A 149 9.81 6.74 9.12
CA GLY A 149 11.14 6.39 8.60
C GLY A 149 11.53 4.91 8.70
N VAL A 150 10.79 4.08 9.45
CA VAL A 150 11.02 2.64 9.55
C VAL A 150 10.37 1.93 8.35
N THR A 151 11.14 1.11 7.65
CA THR A 151 10.60 0.26 6.57
C THR A 151 10.09 -1.05 7.18
N LEU A 152 8.81 -1.36 6.98
CA LEU A 152 8.19 -2.61 7.44
C LEU A 152 8.43 -3.69 6.40
N ASP A 153 9.05 -4.80 6.78
CA ASP A 153 9.37 -5.90 5.85
C ASP A 153 8.12 -6.74 5.54
N LEU A 154 7.40 -6.34 4.49
CA LEU A 154 6.24 -7.03 3.95
C LEU A 154 6.59 -8.38 3.36
N GLU A 155 7.78 -8.51 2.75
CA GLU A 155 8.18 -9.72 2.05
C GLU A 155 8.44 -10.85 3.03
N GLU A 156 9.30 -10.61 4.02
CA GLU A 156 9.59 -11.60 5.07
C GLU A 156 8.33 -11.90 5.88
N ARG A 157 7.50 -10.90 6.14
CA ARG A 157 6.23 -11.11 6.84
C ARG A 157 5.25 -11.96 6.04
N ALA A 158 5.18 -11.78 4.71
CA ALA A 158 4.34 -12.60 3.84
C ALA A 158 4.85 -14.05 3.77
N LYS A 159 6.17 -14.29 3.69
CA LYS A 159 6.75 -15.65 3.63
C LYS A 159 6.38 -16.53 4.82
N VAL A 160 6.30 -15.93 6.00
CA VAL A 160 5.97 -16.64 7.25
C VAL A 160 4.46 -16.69 7.56
N THR A 161 3.62 -16.10 6.71
CA THR A 161 2.16 -16.09 6.89
C THR A 161 1.51 -17.05 5.89
N SER A 162 0.76 -18.04 6.39
CA SER A 162 0.08 -19.02 5.53
C SER A 162 -0.92 -18.34 4.58
N GLY A 163 -0.89 -18.71 3.30
CA GLY A 163 -1.80 -18.17 2.30
C GLY A 163 -1.35 -16.84 1.66
N PHE A 164 -0.22 -16.29 2.09
CA PHE A 164 0.40 -15.13 1.47
C PHE A 164 1.47 -15.51 0.45
N VAL A 165 1.57 -14.71 -0.61
CA VAL A 165 2.66 -14.79 -1.59
C VAL A 165 3.57 -13.60 -1.39
N SER A 166 4.86 -13.87 -1.16
CA SER A 166 5.88 -12.83 -1.11
C SER A 166 6.06 -12.19 -2.48
N GLY A 167 6.16 -10.86 -2.51
CA GLY A 167 6.17 -10.10 -3.75
C GLY A 167 4.76 -9.75 -4.25
N CYS A 168 4.70 -9.20 -5.46
CA CYS A 168 3.47 -8.93 -6.18
C CYS A 168 3.59 -9.62 -7.52
N SER A 169 2.53 -10.26 -8.03
CA SER A 169 2.52 -10.81 -9.40
C SER A 169 2.94 -9.70 -10.35
N GLY A 170 4.14 -9.87 -10.89
CA GLY A 170 4.73 -8.89 -11.77
C GLY A 170 4.29 -9.12 -13.21
N HIS A 171 4.84 -8.33 -14.11
CA HIS A 171 4.46 -8.37 -15.51
C HIS A 171 4.71 -9.75 -16.13
N CYS A 172 5.58 -10.59 -15.59
CA CYS A 172 5.79 -11.95 -16.08
C CYS A 172 4.59 -12.87 -15.87
N THR A 173 3.74 -12.63 -14.88
CA THR A 173 2.52 -13.44 -14.71
C THR A 173 1.47 -13.11 -15.79
N SER A 174 1.36 -11.84 -16.17
CA SER A 174 0.37 -11.38 -17.16
C SER A 174 0.90 -11.31 -18.60
N TYR A 175 2.19 -11.02 -18.76
CA TYR A 175 2.86 -10.73 -20.03
C TYR A 175 4.08 -11.62 -20.26
N GLY A 176 4.41 -12.56 -19.36
CA GLY A 176 5.52 -13.48 -19.55
C GLY A 176 5.35 -14.40 -20.76
N ALA A 177 4.10 -14.64 -21.18
CA ALA A 177 3.78 -15.32 -22.43
C ALA A 177 4.27 -14.57 -23.69
N ASN A 178 4.58 -13.28 -23.58
CA ASN A 178 5.18 -12.52 -24.67
C ASN A 178 6.67 -12.81 -24.85
N CYS A 179 7.32 -13.54 -23.92
CA CYS A 179 8.67 -14.04 -24.13
C CYS A 179 8.62 -15.29 -25.01
N GLU A 180 8.96 -15.13 -26.28
CA GLU A 180 8.88 -16.20 -27.29
C GLU A 180 10.05 -17.19 -27.19
N HIS A 181 9.92 -18.31 -27.88
CA HIS A 181 10.98 -19.33 -28.07
C HIS A 181 11.66 -19.81 -26.78
N GLY A 182 10.90 -19.88 -25.69
CA GLY A 182 11.42 -20.33 -24.38
C GLY A 182 12.23 -19.28 -23.63
N GLY A 183 12.15 -18.01 -24.04
CA GLY A 183 12.74 -16.88 -23.31
C GLY A 183 12.19 -16.80 -21.88
N ARG A 184 13.08 -16.62 -20.90
CA ARG A 184 12.67 -16.54 -19.50
C ARG A 184 12.22 -15.12 -19.19
N CYS A 185 10.97 -14.94 -18.77
CA CYS A 185 10.54 -13.63 -18.32
C CYS A 185 11.22 -13.25 -16.99
N VAL A 186 11.75 -12.02 -16.93
CA VAL A 186 12.44 -11.46 -15.78
C VAL A 186 11.79 -10.13 -15.39
N GLU A 187 11.36 -10.03 -14.14
CA GLU A 187 10.79 -8.80 -13.59
C GLU A 187 11.82 -7.67 -13.52
N LYS A 188 11.38 -6.45 -13.83
CA LYS A 188 12.18 -5.23 -13.79
C LYS A 188 11.46 -4.12 -13.01
N TYR A 189 12.23 -3.11 -12.60
CA TYR A 189 11.74 -1.96 -11.83
C TYR A 189 10.59 -1.18 -12.50
N HIS A 190 10.56 -1.14 -13.84
CA HIS A 190 9.54 -0.48 -14.67
C HIS A 190 8.86 -1.44 -15.67
N GLY A 191 8.73 -2.74 -15.34
CA GLY A 191 8.10 -3.68 -16.28
C GLY A 191 8.65 -5.10 -16.16
N TYR A 192 8.78 -5.76 -17.31
CA TYR A 192 9.50 -7.02 -17.47
C TYR A 192 10.47 -6.92 -18.65
N SER A 193 11.38 -7.89 -18.73
CA SER A 193 12.20 -8.16 -19.91
C SER A 193 12.26 -9.66 -20.16
N CYS A 194 12.47 -10.07 -21.40
CA CYS A 194 12.75 -11.46 -21.71
C CYS A 194 14.26 -11.72 -21.70
N ASP A 195 14.68 -12.69 -20.92
CA ASP A 195 16.05 -13.19 -20.83
C ASP A 195 16.22 -14.33 -21.85
N CYS A 196 16.93 -14.02 -22.93
CA CYS A 196 17.12 -14.92 -24.07
C CYS A 196 18.49 -15.63 -24.04
N THR A 197 19.31 -15.47 -22.98
CA THR A 197 20.70 -16.00 -22.96
C THR A 197 20.79 -17.51 -23.08
N HIS A 198 19.70 -18.22 -22.79
CA HIS A 198 19.58 -19.68 -22.88
C HIS A 198 18.73 -20.14 -24.07
N THR A 199 18.42 -19.24 -24.99
CA THR A 199 17.74 -19.56 -26.25
C THR A 199 18.67 -19.27 -27.44
N ALA A 200 18.28 -19.70 -28.63
CA ALA A 200 18.98 -19.36 -29.88
C ALA A 200 18.55 -18.00 -30.47
N TYR A 201 17.77 -17.23 -29.71
CA TYR A 201 17.10 -16.02 -30.17
C TYR A 201 17.54 -14.79 -29.37
N GLU A 202 17.34 -13.62 -29.95
CA GLU A 202 17.65 -12.32 -29.36
C GLU A 202 16.46 -11.34 -29.51
N GLY A 203 16.67 -10.09 -29.11
CA GLY A 203 15.64 -9.05 -29.10
C GLY A 203 14.78 -9.03 -27.83
N THR A 204 13.96 -7.98 -27.70
CA THR A 204 13.23 -7.64 -26.46
C THR A 204 12.32 -8.75 -25.96
N PHE A 205 11.80 -9.56 -26.88
CA PHE A 205 10.84 -10.63 -26.62
C PHE A 205 11.35 -12.01 -27.05
N CYS A 206 12.66 -12.15 -27.30
CA CYS A 206 13.30 -13.38 -27.82
C CYS A 206 12.69 -13.86 -29.15
N ASN A 207 12.46 -12.91 -30.08
CA ASN A 207 11.76 -13.15 -31.34
C ASN A 207 12.61 -12.88 -32.58
N LYS A 208 13.92 -12.68 -32.42
CA LYS A 208 14.88 -12.48 -33.51
C LYS A 208 15.94 -13.54 -33.53
#